data_AF-A0A7U7J1V8-F1
#
_entry.id   AF-A0A7U7J1V8-F1
#
_cell.length_a   1.000
_cell.length_b   1.000
_cell.length_c   1.000
_cell.angle_alpha   90.00
_cell.angle_beta   90.00
_cell.angle_gamma   90.00
#
_symmetry.space_group_name_H-M   'P 1'
#
loop_
_entity.id
_entity.type
_entity.pdbx_description
1 polymer ?
#
loop_
_entity_poly.entity_id
_entity_poly.type
_entity_poly.pdbx_seq_one_letter_code
_entity_poly.pdbx_strand_id
1 'polypeptide(L)'
;MPLENFIITGFCWIEAHWGLVIGDQGLRQRGFAPKLTDSEVLTMEVVGEFLGLDTDRHIWQYFCQHWQPWFPHRGSRTPFAQQAANLWAIKQHLHQQWVIELGAAVDPIYLVDGCPLPLCVLTRASRCRLFAEEAGLRVLRR
;
A
#
# COMPACT_ATOMS: atom_id res chain seq x y z
N MET A 1 -3.01 22.94 -1.31
CA MET A 1 -2.26 22.83 -0.04
C MET A 1 -0.81 22.55 -0.38
N PRO A 2 0.18 23.23 0.22
CA PRO A 2 1.61 22.90 0.04
C PRO A 2 1.89 21.44 0.41
N LEU A 3 2.84 20.80 -0.28
CA LEU A 3 3.17 19.39 -0.03
C LEU A 3 3.77 19.19 1.36
N GLU A 4 4.52 20.17 1.86
CA GLU A 4 5.04 20.23 3.22
C GLU A 4 3.91 20.07 4.24
N ASN A 5 2.85 20.85 4.08
CA ASN A 5 1.70 20.82 4.97
C ASN A 5 0.99 19.47 4.87
N PHE A 6 0.92 18.86 3.68
CA PHE A 6 0.31 17.54 3.51
C PHE A 6 1.08 16.45 4.24
N ILE A 7 2.40 16.45 4.13
CA ILE A 7 3.26 15.52 4.86
C ILE A 7 3.09 15.71 6.37
N ILE A 8 3.14 16.94 6.86
CA ILE A 8 3.01 17.24 8.30
C ILE A 8 1.63 16.83 8.81
N THR A 9 0.56 17.22 8.10
CA THR A 9 -0.81 16.86 8.47
C THR A 9 -1.02 15.36 8.46
N GLY A 10 -0.52 14.66 7.43
CA GLY A 10 -0.59 13.20 7.35
C GLY A 10 0.14 12.51 8.51
N PHE A 11 1.36 12.94 8.81
CA PHE A 11 2.13 12.42 9.94
C PHE A 11 1.43 12.64 11.28
N CYS A 12 0.98 13.88 11.55
CA CYS A 12 0.27 14.22 12.78
C CYS A 12 -1.05 13.44 12.92
N TRP A 13 -1.77 13.24 11.83
CA TRP A 13 -3.01 12.45 11.85
C TRP A 13 -2.73 10.97 12.16
N ILE A 14 -1.69 10.38 11.55
CA ILE A 14 -1.29 8.99 11.83
C ILE A 14 -0.90 8.82 13.30
N GLU A 15 -0.08 9.73 13.84
CA GLU A 15 0.34 9.72 15.24
C GLU A 15 -0.86 9.86 16.20
N ALA A 16 -1.80 10.76 15.91
CA ALA A 16 -3.00 10.95 16.74
C ALA A 16 -3.87 9.68 16.82
N HIS A 17 -3.91 8.90 15.75
CA HIS A 17 -4.70 7.67 15.67
C HIS A 17 -3.91 6.42 16.06
N TRP A 18 -2.59 6.54 16.24
CA TRP A 18 -1.69 5.42 16.53
C TRP A 18 -2.09 4.67 17.80
N GLY A 19 -2.35 5.42 18.88
CA GLY A 19 -2.73 4.86 20.18
C GLY A 19 -4.09 4.15 20.17
N LEU A 20 -5.02 4.59 19.32
CA LEU A 20 -6.33 3.95 19.15
C LEU A 20 -6.23 2.60 18.44
N VAL A 21 -5.26 2.45 17.54
CA VAL A 21 -5.11 1.23 16.74
C VAL A 21 -4.36 0.13 17.50
N ILE A 22 -3.37 0.50 18.32
CA ILE A 22 -2.42 -0.46 18.91
C ILE A 22 -2.72 -0.77 20.38
N GLY A 23 -3.35 0.16 21.11
CA GLY A 23 -3.52 0.05 22.56
C GLY A 23 -2.18 -0.17 23.27
N ASP A 24 -2.14 -1.08 24.24
CA ASP A 24 -0.93 -1.43 25.01
C ASP A 24 -0.04 -2.51 24.35
N GLN A 25 -0.33 -2.95 23.12
CA GLN A 25 0.39 -4.07 22.51
C GLN A 25 1.59 -3.64 21.67
N GLY A 26 2.71 -4.36 21.78
CA GLY A 26 3.84 -4.18 20.87
C GLY A 26 3.57 -4.84 19.51
N LEU A 27 3.68 -4.09 18.41
CA LEU A 27 3.54 -4.61 17.04
C LEU A 27 4.57 -5.71 16.69
N ARG A 28 5.76 -5.66 17.31
CA ARG A 28 6.86 -6.58 17.05
C ARG A 28 7.29 -7.23 18.34
N GLN A 29 7.39 -8.56 18.33
CA GLN A 29 7.90 -9.34 19.45
C GLN A 29 9.39 -9.72 19.30
N ARG A 30 9.95 -9.62 18.08
CA ARG A 30 11.32 -10.07 17.74
C ARG A 30 11.95 -9.20 16.66
N GLY A 31 13.28 -9.26 16.56
CA GLY A 31 14.07 -8.58 15.53
C GLY A 31 14.70 -7.27 16.01
N PHE A 32 15.55 -6.69 15.16
CA PHE A 32 16.10 -5.37 15.41
C PHE A 32 15.04 -4.29 15.19
N ALA A 33 15.10 -3.23 15.98
CA ALA A 33 14.25 -2.06 15.77
C ALA A 33 14.51 -1.48 14.37
N PRO A 34 13.46 -1.21 13.58
CA PRO A 34 13.64 -0.53 12.31
C PRO A 34 14.21 0.87 12.54
N LYS A 35 14.90 1.39 11.52
CA LYS A 35 15.50 2.73 11.60
C LYS A 35 14.46 3.85 11.42
N LEU A 36 13.39 3.57 10.67
CA LEU A 36 12.22 4.44 10.55
C LEU A 36 11.16 4.00 11.54
N THR A 37 10.45 4.95 12.12
CA THR A 37 9.25 4.66 12.91
C THR A 37 8.14 4.14 11.98
N ASP A 38 7.18 3.43 12.55
CA ASP A 38 6.07 2.90 11.76
C ASP A 38 5.18 4.04 11.21
N SER A 39 5.00 5.13 11.96
CA SER A 39 4.30 6.32 11.50
C SER A 39 5.03 7.03 10.37
N GLU A 40 6.37 7.10 10.40
CA GLU A 40 7.17 7.63 9.29
C GLU A 40 6.94 6.81 8.01
N VAL A 41 6.97 5.47 8.11
CA VAL A 41 6.74 4.59 6.96
C VAL A 41 5.34 4.76 6.39
N LEU A 42 4.32 4.80 7.25
CA LEU A 42 2.94 5.02 6.80
C LEU A 42 2.77 6.40 6.15
N THR A 43 3.40 7.43 6.70
CA THR A 43 3.37 8.77 6.11
C THR A 43 4.01 8.75 4.72
N MET A 44 5.16 8.08 4.57
CA MET A 44 5.82 7.94 3.28
C MET A 44 4.93 7.22 2.26
N GLU A 45 4.23 6.16 2.66
CA GLU A 45 3.32 5.43 1.77
C GLU A 45 2.10 6.26 1.37
N VAL A 46 1.43 6.91 2.33
CA VAL A 46 0.24 7.74 2.05
C VAL A 46 0.59 8.89 1.10
N VAL A 47 1.69 9.59 1.38
CA VAL A 47 2.14 10.71 0.54
C VAL A 47 2.67 10.21 -0.80
N GLY A 48 3.39 9.08 -0.81
CA GLY A 48 3.89 8.46 -2.03
C GLY A 48 2.77 8.06 -2.99
N GLU A 49 1.74 7.41 -2.47
CA GLU A 49 0.53 7.04 -3.22
C GLU A 49 -0.20 8.28 -3.75
N PHE A 50 -0.36 9.32 -2.92
CA PHE A 50 -0.94 10.60 -3.34
C PHE A 50 -0.18 11.26 -4.50
N LEU A 51 1.13 11.06 -4.57
CA LEU A 51 1.98 11.55 -5.66
C LEU A 51 2.00 10.62 -6.90
N GLY A 52 1.27 9.49 -6.87
CA GLY A 52 1.24 8.51 -7.95
C GLY A 52 2.51 7.66 -8.04
N LEU A 53 3.19 7.41 -6.91
CA LEU A 53 4.37 6.56 -6.85
C LEU A 53 3.98 5.11 -6.53
N ASP A 54 3.59 4.35 -7.56
CA ASP A 54 2.97 3.01 -7.42
C ASP A 54 3.88 1.89 -6.86
N THR A 55 5.12 2.19 -6.44
CA THR A 55 6.03 1.18 -5.91
C THR A 55 6.80 1.66 -4.69
N ASP A 56 7.00 0.77 -3.71
CA ASP A 56 7.86 1.02 -2.53
C ASP A 56 9.24 1.56 -2.90
N ARG A 57 9.77 1.14 -4.06
CA ARG A 57 11.04 1.64 -4.58
C ARG A 57 10.96 3.12 -4.89
N HIS A 58 9.97 3.55 -5.67
CA HIS A 58 9.81 4.95 -6.06
C HIS A 58 9.51 5.82 -4.84
N ILE A 59 8.65 5.35 -3.93
CA ILE A 59 8.35 6.03 -2.67
C ILE A 59 9.64 6.23 -1.86
N TRP A 60 10.38 5.16 -1.58
CA TRP A 60 11.63 5.24 -0.81
C TRP A 60 12.66 6.16 -1.47
N GLN A 61 12.84 6.06 -2.79
CA GLN A 61 13.77 6.90 -3.54
C GLN A 61 13.38 8.38 -3.49
N TYR A 62 12.10 8.69 -3.64
CA TYR A 62 11.57 10.05 -3.59
C TYR A 62 11.86 10.71 -2.23
N PHE A 63 11.54 10.03 -1.14
CA PHE A 63 11.78 10.55 0.22
C PHE A 63 13.26 10.64 0.56
N CYS A 64 14.10 9.77 0.01
CA CYS A 64 15.56 9.88 0.12
C CYS A 64 16.12 11.14 -0.56
N GLN A 65 15.52 11.56 -1.69
CA GLN A 65 16.02 12.67 -2.51
C GLN A 65 15.44 14.02 -2.07
N HIS A 66 14.14 14.08 -1.78
CA HIS A 66 13.42 15.34 -1.59
C HIS A 66 13.19 15.71 -0.13
N TRP A 67 13.05 14.71 0.74
CA TRP A 67 12.67 14.92 2.15
C TRP A 67 13.76 14.43 3.09
N GLN A 68 15.03 14.55 2.65
CA GLN A 68 16.20 14.13 3.42
C GLN A 68 16.18 14.68 4.87
N PRO A 69 15.95 15.98 5.09
CA PRO A 69 16.04 16.54 6.44
C PRO A 69 14.96 16.02 7.40
N TRP A 70 13.82 15.53 6.88
CA TRP A 70 12.66 15.17 7.71
C TRP A 70 12.64 13.71 8.14
N PHE A 71 13.22 12.81 7.34
CA PHE A 71 13.29 11.38 7.66
C PHE A 71 14.74 10.88 7.80
N PRO A 72 15.59 11.42 8.68
CA PRO A 72 17.05 11.21 8.65
C PRO A 72 17.51 9.73 8.63
N HIS A 73 16.73 8.79 9.16
CA HIS A 73 17.12 7.39 9.41
C HIS A 73 16.55 6.36 8.41
N ARG A 74 16.58 6.63 7.10
CA ARG A 74 15.83 5.86 6.05
C ARG A 74 16.28 4.42 5.76
N GLY A 75 17.31 3.93 6.45
CA GLY A 75 17.85 2.59 6.25
C GLY A 75 18.11 2.24 4.78
N SER A 76 17.90 0.98 4.43
CA SER A 76 17.86 0.55 3.03
C SER A 76 16.42 0.30 2.59
N ARG A 77 16.20 0.25 1.26
CA ARG A 77 14.88 0.00 0.67
C ARG A 77 14.22 -1.28 1.17
N THR A 78 14.99 -2.35 1.39
CA THR A 78 14.43 -3.67 1.74
C THR A 78 13.76 -3.68 3.11
N PRO A 79 14.39 -3.19 4.20
CA PRO A 79 13.72 -2.97 5.48
C PRO A 79 12.48 -2.07 5.38
N PHE A 80 12.53 -0.99 4.60
CA PHE A 80 11.37 -0.12 4.37
C PHE A 80 10.19 -0.89 3.78
N ALA A 81 10.40 -1.61 2.67
CA ALA A 81 9.35 -2.40 2.03
C ALA A 81 8.81 -3.51 2.95
N GLN A 82 9.68 -4.18 3.71
CA GLN A 82 9.27 -5.20 4.68
C GLN A 82 8.44 -4.60 5.82
N GLN A 83 8.84 -3.44 6.34
CA GLN A 83 8.12 -2.70 7.37
C GLN A 83 6.74 -2.26 6.87
N ALA A 84 6.68 -1.64 5.69
CA ALA A 84 5.45 -1.25 5.02
C ALA A 84 4.49 -2.44 4.83
N ALA A 85 5.00 -3.58 4.35
CA ALA A 85 4.20 -4.79 4.17
C ALA A 85 3.65 -5.34 5.51
N ASN A 86 4.47 -5.32 6.57
CA ASN A 86 4.07 -5.81 7.89
C ASN A 86 3.02 -4.93 8.58
N LEU A 87 2.90 -3.66 8.18
CA LEU A 87 1.90 -2.71 8.70
C LEU A 87 0.52 -2.84 8.05
N TRP A 88 0.27 -3.88 7.23
CA TRP A 88 -0.98 -4.04 6.49
C TRP A 88 -2.24 -3.95 7.37
N ALA A 89 -2.24 -4.55 8.56
CA ALA A 89 -3.39 -4.53 9.46
C ALA A 89 -3.66 -3.11 9.99
N ILE A 90 -2.59 -2.36 10.28
CA ILE A 90 -2.67 -0.98 10.72
C ILE A 90 -3.22 -0.08 9.62
N LYS A 91 -2.77 -0.28 8.38
CA LYS A 91 -3.33 0.43 7.20
C LYS A 91 -4.84 0.21 7.07
N GLN A 92 -5.29 -1.04 7.24
CA GLN A 92 -6.71 -1.36 7.20
C GLN A 92 -7.51 -0.64 8.29
N HIS A 93 -7.00 -0.59 9.52
CA HIS A 93 -7.64 0.14 10.61
C HIS A 93 -7.67 1.65 10.38
N LEU A 94 -6.55 2.25 9.97
CA LEU A 94 -6.50 3.69 9.66
C LEU A 94 -7.44 4.05 8.51
N HIS A 95 -7.51 3.21 7.47
CA HIS A 95 -8.47 3.38 6.39
C HIS A 95 -9.92 3.35 6.88
N GLN A 96 -10.27 2.44 7.79
CA GLN A 96 -11.60 2.42 8.41
C GLN A 96 -11.91 3.72 9.18
N GLN A 97 -10.94 4.26 9.91
CA GLN A 97 -11.11 5.54 10.59
C GLN A 97 -11.37 6.68 9.59
N TRP A 98 -10.62 6.73 8.49
CA TRP A 98 -10.89 7.71 7.43
C TRP A 98 -12.29 7.57 6.83
N VAL A 99 -12.74 6.35 6.54
CA VAL A 99 -14.09 6.13 6.00
C VAL A 99 -15.17 6.67 6.94
N ILE A 100 -14.96 6.56 8.25
CA ILE A 100 -15.88 7.10 9.27
C ILE A 100 -15.78 8.63 9.35
N GLU A 101 -14.57 9.17 9.50
CA GLU A 101 -14.34 10.62 9.66
C GLU A 101 -14.77 11.44 8.44
N LEU A 102 -14.55 10.90 7.24
CA LEU A 102 -14.95 11.54 5.99
C LEU A 102 -16.43 11.39 5.68
N GLY A 103 -17.19 10.66 6.51
CA GLY A 103 -18.61 10.41 6.29
C GLY A 103 -18.91 9.47 5.12
N ALA A 104 -17.89 8.86 4.52
CA ALA A 104 -18.04 7.93 3.40
C ALA A 104 -18.87 6.69 3.78
N ALA A 105 -18.92 6.33 5.07
CA ALA A 105 -19.75 5.23 5.55
C ALA A 105 -21.27 5.47 5.37
N VAL A 106 -21.70 6.74 5.35
CA VAL A 106 -23.13 7.12 5.27
C VAL A 106 -23.48 7.82 3.95
N ASP A 107 -22.51 8.02 3.07
CA ASP A 107 -22.72 8.64 1.77
C ASP A 107 -23.60 7.72 0.89
N PRO A 108 -24.72 8.23 0.33
CA PRO A 108 -25.54 7.44 -0.60
C PRO A 108 -24.82 7.07 -1.90
N ILE A 109 -23.69 7.70 -2.23
CA ILE A 109 -22.94 7.49 -3.47
C ILE A 109 -21.56 6.93 -3.16
N TYR A 110 -21.29 5.72 -3.67
CA TYR A 110 -19.97 5.08 -3.58
C TYR A 110 -19.29 5.09 -4.95
N LEU A 111 -18.13 5.74 -5.04
CA LEU A 111 -17.26 5.64 -6.20
C LEU A 111 -16.34 4.42 -6.02
N VAL A 112 -16.54 3.39 -6.84
CA VAL A 112 -15.71 2.18 -6.83
C VAL A 112 -14.85 2.20 -8.09
N ASP A 113 -13.53 2.36 -7.93
CA ASP A 113 -12.59 2.13 -9.03
C ASP A 113 -12.28 0.64 -9.13
N GLY A 114 -12.88 -0.01 -10.13
CA GLY A 114 -12.68 -1.43 -10.40
C GLY A 114 -11.79 -1.63 -11.61
N CYS A 115 -10.55 -2.07 -11.39
CA CYS A 115 -9.74 -2.59 -12.49
C CYS A 115 -10.15 -4.04 -12.78
N PRO A 116 -10.42 -4.43 -14.04
CA PRO A 116 -10.81 -5.80 -14.37
C PRO A 116 -9.68 -6.77 -14.02
N LEU A 117 -9.88 -7.57 -12.96
CA LEU A 117 -9.00 -8.68 -12.61
C LEU A 117 -9.25 -9.84 -13.58
N PRO A 118 -8.25 -10.28 -14.36
CA PRO A 118 -8.41 -11.43 -15.23
C PRO A 118 -8.55 -12.70 -14.36
N LEU A 119 -9.80 -13.14 -14.15
CA LEU A 119 -10.11 -14.29 -13.28
C LEU A 119 -9.56 -15.61 -13.81
N CYS A 120 -9.44 -15.74 -15.14
CA CYS A 120 -8.89 -16.91 -15.80
C CYS A 120 -8.20 -16.51 -17.11
N VAL A 121 -6.88 -16.72 -17.19
CA VAL A 121 -6.16 -16.68 -18.47
C VAL A 121 -6.00 -18.13 -18.95
N LEU A 122 -6.34 -18.42 -20.22
CA LEU A 122 -6.13 -19.74 -20.85
C LEU A 122 -4.62 -20.02 -21.01
N THR A 123 -3.94 -20.35 -19.90
CA THR A 123 -2.48 -20.51 -19.84
C THR A 123 -1.98 -21.82 -20.44
N ARG A 124 -2.84 -22.85 -20.50
CA ARG A 124 -2.46 -24.21 -20.95
C ARG A 124 -3.27 -24.72 -22.13
N ALA A 125 -4.07 -23.87 -22.77
CA ALA A 125 -4.88 -24.26 -23.92
C ALA A 125 -4.03 -24.84 -25.06
N SER A 126 -2.87 -24.24 -25.34
CA SER A 126 -1.92 -24.72 -26.35
C SER A 126 -1.27 -26.07 -26.03
N ARG A 127 -1.34 -26.52 -24.77
CA ARG A 127 -0.81 -27.82 -24.29
C ARG A 127 -1.92 -28.85 -24.07
N CYS A 128 -3.19 -28.46 -24.20
CA CYS A 128 -4.31 -29.36 -24.04
C CYS A 128 -4.49 -30.18 -25.33
N ARG A 129 -4.38 -31.51 -25.24
CA ARG A 129 -4.59 -32.44 -26.36
C ARG A 129 -5.95 -33.12 -26.34
N LEU A 130 -6.78 -32.79 -25.35
CA LEU A 130 -8.15 -33.30 -25.25
C LEU A 130 -8.98 -32.76 -26.42
N PHE A 131 -9.69 -33.65 -27.12
CA PHE A 131 -10.58 -33.32 -28.25
C PHE A 131 -9.90 -32.63 -29.45
N ALA A 132 -8.60 -32.84 -29.68
CA ALA A 132 -7.87 -32.22 -30.79
C ALA A 132 -8.48 -32.49 -32.18
N GLU A 133 -9.22 -33.59 -32.33
CA GLU A 133 -9.87 -33.99 -33.59
C GLU A 133 -11.39 -33.74 -33.62
N GLU A 134 -12.04 -33.54 -32.47
CA GLU A 134 -13.51 -33.45 -32.37
C GLU A 134 -14.01 -32.02 -32.12
N ALA A 135 -13.21 -31.18 -31.46
CA ALA A 135 -13.51 -29.77 -31.26
C ALA A 135 -12.37 -28.96 -31.86
N GLY A 136 -12.63 -28.22 -32.94
CA GLY A 136 -11.67 -27.38 -33.65
C GLY A 136 -11.11 -26.20 -32.85
N LEU A 137 -10.64 -26.43 -31.62
CA LEU A 137 -9.92 -25.49 -30.79
C LEU A 137 -8.50 -25.31 -31.35
N ARG A 138 -8.40 -24.67 -32.52
CA ARG A 138 -7.18 -24.01 -32.95
C ARG A 138 -6.98 -22.81 -32.05
N VAL A 139 -6.12 -22.97 -31.05
CA VAL A 139 -5.61 -21.85 -30.27
C VAL A 139 -4.89 -20.91 -31.25
N LEU A 140 -5.55 -19.83 -31.64
CA LEU A 140 -4.93 -18.73 -32.38
C LEU A 140 -3.76 -18.22 -31.54
N ARG A 141 -2.54 -18.52 -32.01
CA ARG A 141 -1.32 -17.89 -31.51
C ARG A 141 -1.47 -16.40 -31.83
N ARG A 142 -1.66 -15.57 -30.80
CA ARG A 142 -1.36 -14.14 -30.89
C ARG A 142 0.15 -13.97 -30.96
#